data_AF-A0A832JMD2-F1
#
_entry.id   AF-A0A832JMD2-F1
#
_cell.length_a   1.000
_cell.length_b   1.000
_cell.length_c   1.000
_cell.angle_alpha   90.00
_cell.angle_beta   90.00
_cell.angle_gamma   90.00
#
_symmetry.space_group_name_H-M   'P 1'
#
loop_
_entity.id
_entity.type
_entity.pdbx_description
1 polymer ?
#
loop_
_entity_poly.entity_id
_entity_poly.type
_entity_poly.pdbx_seq_one_letter_code
_entity_poly.pdbx_strand_id
1 'polypeptide(L)'
;MVDARKVAVTAVTAGLCLPLALFAIILVPVPGLPAASGFWIPAGFYFVMTLWFGVWGALGGHIATFLAMGYFQGFTLQVWADGALGDLIAPLVALIVFKLMGAHPDLKDRKDKMAWLIGVPIASLVCGLWVHTVNLYFGVITWPFWWVGVLTYFIGDSLAVFIVGTPLLRSLTSYVKQSPMYIWRD
;
A
#
# COMPACT_ATOMS: atom_id res chain seq x y z
N MET A 1 2.29 -24.67 -7.55
CA MET A 1 1.84 -24.90 -6.15
C MET A 1 2.19 -23.69 -5.31
N VAL A 2 1.26 -23.22 -4.48
CA VAL A 2 1.54 -22.15 -3.50
C VAL A 2 2.34 -22.78 -2.36
N ASP A 3 3.55 -22.27 -2.12
CA ASP A 3 4.43 -22.67 -1.02
C ASP A 3 3.89 -22.10 0.30
N ALA A 4 3.91 -22.87 1.38
CA ALA A 4 3.48 -22.43 2.73
C ALA A 4 4.17 -21.12 3.16
N ARG A 5 5.42 -20.89 2.74
CA ARG A 5 6.15 -19.65 3.02
C ARG A 5 5.51 -18.41 2.39
N LYS A 6 4.93 -18.55 1.19
CA LYS A 6 4.23 -17.48 0.48
C LYS A 6 2.96 -17.09 1.22
N VAL A 7 2.19 -18.10 1.65
CA VAL A 7 1.00 -17.91 2.48
C VAL A 7 1.36 -17.22 3.79
N ALA A 8 2.45 -17.62 4.44
CA ALA A 8 2.91 -17.02 5.69
C ALA A 8 3.26 -15.53 5.52
N VAL A 9 3.97 -15.13 4.45
CA VAL A 9 4.26 -13.71 4.18
C VAL A 9 2.98 -12.91 4.03
N THR A 10 2.02 -13.40 3.24
CA THR A 10 0.73 -12.75 3.04
C THR A 10 -0.04 -12.64 4.35
N ALA A 11 -0.12 -13.72 5.15
CA ALA A 11 -0.84 -13.74 6.42
C ALA A 11 -0.22 -12.80 7.46
N VAL A 12 1.10 -12.76 7.59
CA VAL A 12 1.79 -11.83 8.50
C VAL A 12 1.57 -10.39 8.07
N THR A 13 1.70 -10.11 6.77
CA THR A 13 1.49 -8.75 6.25
C THR A 13 0.04 -8.32 6.46
N ALA A 14 -0.94 -9.20 6.21
CA ALA A 14 -2.35 -8.93 6.44
C ALA A 14 -2.65 -8.70 7.93
N GLY A 15 -2.16 -9.58 8.81
CA GLY A 15 -2.37 -9.48 10.25
C GLY A 15 -1.77 -8.20 10.85
N LEU A 16 -0.64 -7.74 10.31
CA LEU A 16 -0.03 -6.46 10.68
C LEU A 16 -0.83 -5.25 10.15
N CYS A 17 -1.22 -5.28 8.88
CA CYS A 17 -1.84 -4.13 8.23
C CYS A 17 -3.31 -3.95 8.60
N LEU A 18 -4.03 -5.02 8.95
CA LEU A 18 -5.46 -4.96 9.30
C LEU A 18 -5.77 -4.01 10.46
N PRO A 19 -5.14 -4.13 11.65
CA PRO A 19 -5.40 -3.20 12.75
C PRO A 19 -4.95 -1.77 12.42
N LEU A 20 -3.90 -1.60 11.60
CA LEU A 20 -3.44 -0.29 11.16
C LEU A 20 -4.41 0.38 10.19
N ALA A 21 -5.03 -0.40 9.29
CA ALA A 21 -6.09 0.07 8.41
C ALA A 21 -7.32 0.50 9.22
N LEU A 22 -7.77 -0.33 10.18
CA LEU A 22 -8.86 0.03 11.09
C LEU A 22 -8.56 1.34 11.84
N PHE A 23 -7.36 1.47 12.40
CA PHE A 23 -6.92 2.68 13.08
C PHE A 23 -6.95 3.91 12.17
N ALA A 24 -6.42 3.80 10.94
CA ALA A 24 -6.37 4.89 9.97
C ALA A 24 -7.78 5.36 9.56
N ILE A 25 -8.70 4.43 9.32
CA ILE A 25 -10.10 4.74 8.98
C ILE A 25 -10.80 5.46 10.14
N ILE A 26 -10.59 5.00 11.39
CA ILE A 26 -11.30 5.52 12.57
C ILE A 26 -10.79 6.89 13.00
N LEU A 27 -9.47 7.06 13.05
CA LEU A 27 -8.85 8.21 13.73
C LEU A 27 -8.41 9.32 12.80
N VAL A 28 -8.22 9.02 11.52
CA VAL A 28 -7.82 10.02 10.52
C VAL A 28 -8.77 9.99 9.31
N PRO A 29 -10.10 9.99 9.50
CA PRO A 29 -11.03 9.89 8.38
C PRO A 29 -10.98 11.12 7.48
N VAL A 30 -11.28 10.94 6.19
CA VAL A 30 -11.50 12.06 5.26
C VAL A 30 -13.00 12.27 5.09
N PRO A 31 -13.57 13.40 5.57
CA PRO A 31 -15.00 13.65 5.46
C PRO A 31 -15.49 13.60 4.00
N GLY A 32 -16.60 12.89 3.78
CA GLY A 32 -17.22 12.76 2.47
C GLY A 32 -16.59 11.70 1.54
N LEU A 33 -15.57 10.98 2.00
CA LEU A 33 -14.99 9.85 1.29
C LEU A 33 -15.20 8.55 2.09
N PRO A 34 -15.68 7.47 1.44
CA PRO A 34 -15.95 6.21 2.12
C PRO A 34 -14.63 5.54 2.50
N ALA A 35 -14.49 5.19 3.78
CA ALA A 35 -13.33 4.47 4.32
C ALA A 35 -11.95 5.10 4.02
N ALA A 36 -11.89 6.35 3.56
CA ALA A 36 -10.66 7.02 3.21
C ALA A 36 -9.99 7.62 4.46
N SER A 37 -8.66 7.62 4.48
CA SER A 37 -7.87 8.20 5.55
C SER A 37 -6.92 9.27 5.03
N GLY A 38 -6.71 10.32 5.82
CA GLY A 38 -5.70 11.33 5.52
C GLY A 38 -4.26 10.83 5.70
N PHE A 39 -4.07 9.70 6.39
CA PHE A 39 -2.77 9.09 6.61
C PHE A 39 -2.90 7.57 6.68
N TRP A 40 -2.74 6.90 5.54
CA TRP A 40 -2.88 5.45 5.43
C TRP A 40 -1.63 4.71 5.94
N ILE A 41 -1.48 4.65 7.26
CA ILE A 41 -0.39 3.95 7.97
C ILE A 41 -0.06 2.55 7.40
N PRO A 42 -1.04 1.66 7.09
CA PRO A 42 -0.71 0.34 6.55
C PRO A 42 0.10 0.40 5.24
N ALA A 43 -0.01 1.47 4.44
CA ALA A 43 0.79 1.66 3.23
C ALA A 43 2.28 1.56 3.49
N GLY A 44 2.76 2.18 4.56
CA GLY A 44 4.18 2.11 4.91
C GLY A 44 4.68 0.70 5.20
N PHE A 45 3.80 -0.22 5.62
CA PHE A 45 4.17 -1.60 5.87
C PHE A 45 4.02 -2.47 4.61
N TYR A 46 2.87 -2.44 3.94
CA TYR A 46 2.66 -3.33 2.80
C TYR A 46 3.50 -2.93 1.57
N PHE A 47 3.90 -1.66 1.41
CA PHE A 47 4.90 -1.27 0.39
C PHE A 47 6.25 -1.95 0.65
N VAL A 48 6.70 -1.92 1.90
CA VAL A 48 7.97 -2.53 2.32
C VAL A 48 7.93 -4.04 2.17
N MET A 49 6.86 -4.69 2.64
CA MET A 49 6.67 -6.12 2.47
C MET A 49 6.61 -6.52 1.00
N THR A 50 6.02 -5.68 0.14
CA THR A 50 5.99 -5.91 -1.31
C THR A 50 7.36 -5.76 -1.94
N LEU A 51 8.14 -4.74 -1.54
CA LEU A 51 9.52 -4.64 -1.99
C LEU A 51 10.33 -5.83 -1.52
N TRP A 52 10.18 -6.32 -0.30
CA TRP A 52 10.94 -7.50 0.16
C TRP A 52 10.51 -8.82 -0.48
N PHE A 53 9.20 -9.04 -0.66
CA PHE A 53 8.64 -10.36 -0.95
C PHE A 53 7.75 -10.42 -2.21
N GLY A 54 7.66 -9.33 -2.96
CA GLY A 54 6.87 -9.22 -4.18
C GLY A 54 5.37 -9.24 -3.93
N VAL A 55 4.63 -9.87 -4.87
CA VAL A 55 3.16 -9.95 -4.85
C VAL A 55 2.58 -10.50 -3.54
N TRP A 56 3.32 -11.34 -2.82
CA TRP A 56 2.85 -11.92 -1.56
C TRP A 56 2.76 -10.88 -0.43
N GLY A 57 3.63 -9.87 -0.43
CA GLY A 57 3.48 -8.72 0.45
C GLY A 57 2.28 -7.87 0.06
N ALA A 58 2.09 -7.61 -1.23
CA ALA A 58 0.98 -6.78 -1.73
C ALA A 58 -0.39 -7.41 -1.46
N LEU A 59 -0.50 -8.73 -1.62
CA LEU A 59 -1.71 -9.48 -1.26
C LEU A 59 -2.05 -9.37 0.22
N GLY A 60 -1.05 -9.20 1.09
CA GLY A 60 -1.30 -8.97 2.51
C GLY A 60 -1.99 -7.64 2.77
N GLY A 61 -1.52 -6.55 2.11
CA GLY A 61 -2.17 -5.24 2.15
C GLY A 61 -3.60 -5.30 1.61
N HIS A 62 -3.79 -5.94 0.46
CA HIS A 62 -5.12 -6.17 -0.14
C HIS A 62 -6.10 -6.83 0.85
N ILE A 63 -5.71 -7.98 1.43
CA ILE A 63 -6.57 -8.73 2.35
C ILE A 63 -6.85 -7.92 3.61
N ALA A 64 -5.84 -7.26 4.17
CA ALA A 64 -6.01 -6.40 5.35
C ALA A 64 -7.06 -5.32 5.10
N THR A 65 -6.96 -4.61 3.98
CA THR A 65 -7.86 -3.51 3.65
C THR A 65 -9.26 -3.98 3.33
N PHE A 66 -9.39 -5.09 2.61
CA PHE A 66 -10.70 -5.70 2.34
C PHE A 66 -11.44 -6.01 3.66
N LEU A 67 -10.75 -6.63 4.61
CA LEU A 67 -11.32 -6.98 5.91
C LEU A 67 -11.57 -5.75 6.80
N ALA A 68 -10.65 -4.78 6.80
CA ALA A 68 -10.77 -3.57 7.60
C ALA A 68 -11.94 -2.69 7.15
N MET A 69 -12.09 -2.46 5.84
CA MET A 69 -13.26 -1.77 5.29
C MET A 69 -14.54 -2.59 5.52
N GLY A 70 -14.41 -3.93 5.45
CA GLY A 70 -15.42 -4.93 5.77
C GLY A 70 -16.05 -4.82 7.15
N TYR A 71 -15.28 -4.33 8.10
CA TYR A 71 -15.72 -4.19 9.49
C TYR A 71 -16.80 -3.11 9.66
N PHE A 72 -16.77 -2.04 8.86
CA PHE A 72 -17.68 -0.91 9.03
C PHE A 72 -19.03 -1.19 8.34
N GLN A 73 -20.05 -1.42 9.16
CA GLN A 73 -21.44 -1.50 8.72
C GLN A 73 -21.82 -0.19 7.99
N GLY A 74 -22.14 -0.28 6.71
CA GLY A 74 -22.56 0.87 5.89
C GLY A 74 -21.74 1.10 4.62
N PHE A 75 -20.53 0.53 4.51
CA PHE A 75 -19.81 0.48 3.24
C PHE A 75 -20.27 -0.72 2.41
N THR A 76 -20.41 -0.51 1.10
CA THR A 76 -20.81 -1.58 0.18
C THR A 76 -19.63 -2.51 -0.09
N LEU A 77 -19.92 -3.75 -0.51
CA LEU A 77 -18.88 -4.70 -0.94
C LEU A 77 -17.97 -4.11 -2.03
N GLN A 78 -18.53 -3.26 -2.91
CA GLN A 78 -17.76 -2.57 -3.93
C GLN A 78 -16.70 -1.65 -3.32
N VAL A 79 -17.03 -0.85 -2.29
CA VAL A 79 -16.06 0.02 -1.61
C VAL A 79 -14.92 -0.79 -1.00
N TRP A 80 -15.23 -1.92 -0.36
CA TRP A 80 -14.22 -2.76 0.28
C TRP A 80 -13.26 -3.35 -0.75
N ALA A 81 -13.83 -3.90 -1.83
CA ALA A 81 -13.08 -4.50 -2.91
C ALA A 81 -12.22 -3.47 -3.64
N ASP A 82 -12.75 -2.29 -3.91
CA ASP A 82 -12.06 -1.21 -4.61
C ASP A 82 -10.87 -0.66 -3.81
N GLY A 83 -11.08 -0.32 -2.53
CA GLY A 83 -10.00 0.12 -1.65
C GLY A 83 -8.91 -0.94 -1.50
N ALA A 84 -9.32 -2.21 -1.35
CA ALA A 84 -8.38 -3.33 -1.30
C ALA A 84 -7.59 -3.51 -2.61
N LEU A 85 -8.20 -3.28 -3.77
CA LEU A 85 -7.51 -3.32 -5.06
C LEU A 85 -6.52 -2.16 -5.19
N GLY A 86 -6.86 -0.96 -4.71
CA GLY A 86 -5.90 0.15 -4.59
C GLY A 86 -4.63 -0.26 -3.84
N ASP A 87 -4.81 -0.88 -2.67
CA ASP A 87 -3.71 -1.37 -1.82
C ASP A 87 -2.95 -2.57 -2.39
N LEU A 88 -3.51 -3.27 -3.38
CA LEU A 88 -2.79 -4.27 -4.17
C LEU A 88 -1.94 -3.60 -5.26
N ILE A 89 -2.53 -2.64 -5.97
CA ILE A 89 -1.94 -1.98 -7.15
C ILE A 89 -0.77 -1.09 -6.75
N ALA A 90 -0.96 -0.22 -5.75
CA ALA A 90 0.02 0.79 -5.36
C ALA A 90 1.43 0.20 -5.07
N PRO A 91 1.58 -0.78 -4.16
CA PRO A 91 2.91 -1.27 -3.83
C PRO A 91 3.52 -2.09 -5.00
N LEU A 92 2.70 -2.67 -5.88
CA LEU A 92 3.17 -3.32 -7.10
C LEU A 92 3.70 -2.30 -8.12
N VAL A 93 3.07 -1.13 -8.24
CA VAL A 93 3.60 -0.03 -9.06
C VAL A 93 4.96 0.42 -8.54
N ALA A 94 5.11 0.61 -7.23
CA ALA A 94 6.42 0.93 -6.63
C ALA A 94 7.47 -0.16 -6.90
N LEU A 95 7.09 -1.44 -6.76
CA LEU A 95 7.95 -2.57 -7.10
C LEU A 95 8.39 -2.56 -8.57
N ILE A 96 7.47 -2.28 -9.50
CA ILE A 96 7.77 -2.16 -10.93
C ILE A 96 8.76 -1.03 -11.15
N VAL A 97 8.57 0.14 -10.54
CA VAL A 97 9.53 1.26 -10.63
C VAL A 97 10.92 0.84 -10.17
N PHE A 98 11.04 0.14 -9.03
CA PHE A 98 12.35 -0.38 -8.57
C PHE A 98 12.97 -1.35 -9.58
N LYS A 99 12.18 -2.29 -10.11
CA LYS A 99 12.67 -3.27 -11.09
C LYS A 99 13.12 -2.58 -12.39
N LEU A 100 12.37 -1.61 -12.89
CA LEU A 100 12.73 -0.85 -14.10
C LEU A 100 13.99 0.00 -13.92
N MET A 101 14.18 0.56 -12.73
CA MET A 101 15.38 1.33 -12.40
C MET A 101 16.57 0.47 -11.98
N GLY A 102 16.40 -0.86 -11.87
CA GLY A 102 17.41 -1.76 -11.32
C GLY A 102 17.85 -1.35 -9.91
N ALA A 103 16.92 -0.82 -9.11
CA ALA A 103 17.14 -0.34 -7.75
C ALA A 103 16.90 -1.45 -6.71
N HIS A 104 17.54 -1.34 -5.55
CA HIS A 104 17.41 -2.29 -4.44
C HIS A 104 16.70 -1.68 -3.23
N PRO A 105 15.90 -2.47 -2.47
CA PRO A 105 15.13 -1.96 -1.34
C PRO A 105 15.94 -1.47 -0.14
N ASP A 106 17.26 -1.70 -0.06
CA ASP A 106 18.06 -1.25 1.09
C ASP A 106 18.38 0.26 1.05
N LEU A 107 17.99 0.96 -0.02
CA LEU A 107 18.07 2.42 -0.15
C LEU A 107 19.47 2.98 0.14
N LYS A 108 20.52 2.22 -0.20
CA LYS A 108 21.90 2.62 0.04
C LYS A 108 22.36 3.61 -1.01
N ASP A 109 22.15 3.26 -2.27
CA ASP A 109 22.65 4.03 -3.39
C ASP A 109 21.72 5.18 -3.76
N ARG A 110 22.27 6.17 -4.47
CA ARG A 110 21.47 7.29 -5.01
C ARG A 110 20.34 6.79 -5.90
N LYS A 111 20.60 5.76 -6.71
CA LYS A 111 19.63 5.12 -7.60
C LYS A 111 18.44 4.56 -6.83
N ASP A 112 18.70 3.85 -5.72
CA ASP A 112 17.66 3.26 -4.87
C ASP A 112 16.80 4.33 -4.21
N LYS A 113 17.46 5.37 -3.69
CA LYS A 113 16.77 6.52 -3.08
C LYS A 113 15.92 7.26 -4.12
N MET A 114 16.38 7.39 -5.35
CA MET A 114 15.61 7.98 -6.45
C MET A 114 14.41 7.11 -6.83
N ALA A 115 14.59 5.78 -6.93
CA ALA A 115 13.50 4.86 -7.19
C ALA A 115 12.43 4.92 -6.10
N TRP A 116 12.84 5.08 -4.83
CA TRP A 116 11.92 5.29 -3.71
C TRP A 116 11.20 6.64 -3.79
N LEU A 117 11.96 7.72 -3.99
CA LEU A 117 11.42 9.09 -4.02
C LEU A 117 10.45 9.32 -5.18
N ILE A 118 10.64 8.64 -6.31
CA ILE A 118 9.79 8.74 -7.50
C ILE A 118 8.70 7.68 -7.48
N GLY A 119 9.03 6.44 -7.12
CA GLY A 119 8.12 5.31 -7.17
C GLY A 119 6.98 5.41 -6.16
N VAL A 120 7.24 5.94 -4.96
CA VAL A 120 6.21 6.11 -3.93
C VAL A 120 5.13 7.11 -4.38
N PRO A 121 5.45 8.35 -4.78
CA PRO A 121 4.43 9.30 -5.25
C PRO A 121 3.66 8.80 -6.47
N ILE A 122 4.33 8.15 -7.43
CA ILE A 122 3.66 7.55 -8.59
C ILE A 122 2.69 6.47 -8.16
N ALA A 123 3.12 5.55 -7.29
CA ALA A 123 2.26 4.48 -6.77
C ALA A 123 1.04 5.03 -6.01
N SER A 124 1.24 6.00 -5.11
CA SER A 124 0.17 6.65 -4.36
C SER A 124 -0.80 7.39 -5.28
N LEU A 125 -0.29 8.07 -6.32
CA LEU A 125 -1.13 8.74 -7.31
C LEU A 125 -1.96 7.74 -8.11
N VAL A 126 -1.36 6.63 -8.56
CA VAL A 126 -2.08 5.56 -9.27
C VAL A 126 -3.15 4.95 -8.37
N CYS A 127 -2.86 4.74 -7.08
CA CYS A 127 -3.84 4.29 -6.09
C CYS A 127 -5.03 5.24 -5.99
N GLY A 128 -4.77 6.53 -5.73
CA GLY A 128 -5.82 7.54 -5.61
C GLY A 128 -6.64 7.69 -6.88
N LEU A 129 -5.98 7.71 -8.05
CA LEU A 129 -6.65 7.74 -9.35
C LEU A 129 -7.54 6.51 -9.54
N TRP A 130 -7.08 5.31 -9.21
CA TRP A 130 -7.89 4.10 -9.30
C TRP A 130 -9.12 4.19 -8.39
N VAL A 131 -8.90 4.25 -7.08
CA VAL A 131 -9.95 4.12 -6.05
C VAL A 131 -11.01 5.20 -6.24
N HIS A 132 -10.62 6.45 -6.44
CA HIS A 132 -11.60 7.51 -6.53
C HIS A 132 -12.31 7.55 -7.88
N THR A 133 -11.66 7.12 -8.96
CA THR A 133 -12.33 7.01 -10.27
C THR A 133 -13.38 5.91 -10.26
N VAL A 134 -13.09 4.75 -9.66
CA VAL A 134 -14.08 3.68 -9.50
C VAL A 134 -15.24 4.16 -8.63
N ASN A 135 -14.98 4.75 -7.46
CA ASN A 135 -16.04 5.27 -6.60
C ASN A 135 -16.89 6.38 -7.24
N LEU A 136 -16.29 7.22 -8.10
CA LEU A 136 -17.02 8.21 -8.88
C LEU A 136 -17.96 7.56 -9.90
N TYR A 137 -17.47 6.57 -10.67
CA TYR A 137 -18.28 5.86 -11.67
C TYR A 137 -19.41 5.03 -11.06
N PHE A 138 -19.22 4.52 -9.85
CA PHE A 138 -20.24 3.82 -9.09
C PHE A 138 -21.20 4.77 -8.34
N GLY A 139 -21.02 6.09 -8.46
CA GLY A 139 -21.88 7.09 -7.83
C GLY A 139 -21.73 7.16 -6.30
N VAL A 140 -20.66 6.59 -5.74
CA VAL A 140 -20.37 6.61 -4.30
C VAL A 140 -19.87 7.98 -3.86
N ILE A 141 -19.13 8.67 -4.72
CA ILE A 141 -18.63 10.03 -4.50
C ILE A 141 -18.99 10.94 -5.68
N THR A 142 -18.96 12.26 -5.46
CA THR A 142 -19.16 13.26 -6.51
C THR A 142 -17.83 13.81 -7.03
N TRP A 143 -17.87 14.53 -8.15
CA TRP A 143 -16.68 15.10 -8.78
C TRP A 143 -15.80 15.98 -7.86
N PRO A 144 -16.35 16.86 -7.00
CA PRO A 144 -15.54 17.58 -6.02
C PRO A 144 -14.77 16.65 -5.07
N PHE A 145 -15.40 15.58 -4.61
CA PHE A 145 -14.77 14.59 -3.73
C PHE A 145 -13.76 13.71 -4.47
N TRP A 146 -13.87 13.53 -5.79
CA TRP A 146 -12.85 12.85 -6.57
C TRP A 146 -11.48 13.52 -6.42
N TRP A 147 -11.41 14.85 -6.61
CA TRP A 147 -10.15 15.59 -6.45
C TRP A 147 -9.60 15.54 -5.03
N VAL A 148 -10.49 15.70 -4.04
CA VAL A 148 -10.11 15.58 -2.62
C VAL A 148 -9.52 14.21 -2.36
N GLY A 149 -10.16 13.14 -2.84
CA GLY A 149 -9.70 11.78 -2.66
C GLY A 149 -8.34 11.53 -3.30
N VAL A 150 -8.20 11.84 -4.60
CA VAL A 150 -6.95 11.64 -5.35
C VAL A 150 -5.78 12.34 -4.67
N LEU A 151 -5.96 13.61 -4.28
CA LEU A 151 -4.91 14.37 -3.60
C LEU A 151 -4.62 13.84 -2.21
N THR A 152 -5.64 13.39 -1.47
CA THR A 152 -5.45 12.86 -0.12
C THR A 152 -4.71 11.53 -0.14
N TYR A 153 -5.02 10.62 -1.06
CA TYR A 153 -4.25 9.40 -1.25
C TYR A 153 -2.83 9.70 -1.71
N PHE A 154 -2.67 10.59 -2.70
CA PHE A 154 -1.35 10.98 -3.19
C PHE A 154 -0.45 11.50 -2.06
N ILE A 155 -0.96 12.41 -1.22
CA ILE A 155 -0.17 13.03 -0.14
C ILE A 155 -0.08 12.08 1.07
N GLY A 156 -1.23 11.58 1.53
CA GLY A 156 -1.36 10.75 2.73
C GLY A 156 -0.60 9.44 2.64
N ASP A 157 -0.79 8.68 1.55
CA ASP A 157 -0.09 7.41 1.36
C ASP A 157 1.40 7.65 1.17
N SER A 158 1.80 8.66 0.38
CA SER A 158 3.21 8.97 0.20
C SER A 158 3.88 9.35 1.52
N LEU A 159 3.23 10.16 2.35
CA LEU A 159 3.74 10.50 3.68
C LEU A 159 3.82 9.27 4.57
N ALA A 160 2.80 8.42 4.60
CA ALA A 160 2.82 7.19 5.40
C ALA A 160 3.96 6.27 4.96
N VAL A 161 4.13 6.09 3.65
CA VAL A 161 5.19 5.27 3.07
C VAL A 161 6.57 5.87 3.32
N PHE A 162 6.75 7.18 3.22
CA PHE A 162 8.04 7.80 3.53
C PHE A 162 8.37 7.75 5.01
N ILE A 163 7.41 8.06 5.89
CA ILE A 163 7.63 8.14 7.34
C ILE A 163 7.85 6.76 7.94
N VAL A 164 7.08 5.76 7.52
CA VAL A 164 7.14 4.40 8.07
C VAL A 164 7.99 3.47 7.22
N GLY A 165 7.82 3.49 5.90
CA GLY A 165 8.49 2.57 4.99
C GLY A 165 10.00 2.83 4.87
N THR A 166 10.43 4.09 4.81
CA THR A 166 11.86 4.44 4.72
C THR A 166 12.69 3.89 5.89
N PRO A 167 12.34 4.12 7.18
CA PRO A 167 13.12 3.57 8.28
C PRO A 167 13.07 2.04 8.33
N LEU A 168 11.95 1.41 7.98
CA LEU A 168 11.86 -0.06 7.89
C LEU A 168 12.83 -0.61 6.84
N LEU A 169 12.83 -0.05 5.63
CA LEU A 169 13.74 -0.46 4.56
C LEU A 169 15.20 -0.28 4.97
N ARG A 170 15.57 0.87 5.53
CA ARG A 170 16.97 1.15 5.91
C ARG A 170 17.44 0.31 7.08
N SER A 171 16.57 0.02 8.04
CA SER A 171 16.96 -0.67 9.28
C SER A 171 16.89 -2.20 9.16
N LEU A 172 15.94 -2.73 8.39
CA LEU A 172 15.62 -4.16 8.42
C LEU A 172 16.00 -4.92 7.15
N THR A 173 16.25 -4.24 6.02
CA THR A 173 16.53 -4.95 4.76
C THR A 173 17.78 -5.85 4.84
N SER A 174 18.82 -5.47 5.60
CA SER A 174 20.01 -6.31 5.81
C SER A 174 19.69 -7.65 6.48
N TYR A 175 18.71 -7.67 7.39
CA TYR A 175 18.23 -8.88 8.04
C TYR A 175 17.30 -9.66 7.12
N VAL A 176 16.35 -8.99 6.48
CA VAL A 176 15.36 -9.62 5.59
C VAL A 176 16.00 -10.24 4.35
N LYS A 177 17.14 -9.71 3.87
CA LYS A 177 17.96 -10.28 2.80
C LYS A 177 18.36 -11.75 3.03
N GLN A 178 18.42 -12.19 4.29
CA GLN A 178 18.74 -13.57 4.66
C GLN A 178 17.55 -14.52 4.47
N SER A 179 16.33 -13.99 4.31
CA SER A 179 15.13 -14.79 4.07
C SER A 179 15.16 -15.43 2.69
N PRO A 180 14.81 -16.73 2.56
CA PRO A 180 14.70 -17.37 1.25
C PRO A 180 13.61 -16.75 0.37
N MET A 181 12.67 -16.02 0.97
CA MET A 181 11.56 -15.33 0.30
C MET A 181 11.97 -13.98 -0.29
N TYR A 182 13.14 -13.45 0.07
CA TYR A 182 13.60 -12.16 -0.43
C TYR A 182 13.82 -12.22 -1.96
N ILE A 183 13.22 -11.28 -2.70
CA ILE A 183 13.11 -11.35 -4.16
C ILE A 183 14.22 -10.63 -4.93
N TRP A 184 15.18 -10.01 -4.21
CA TRP A 184 16.33 -9.37 -4.83
C TRP A 184 17.55 -10.24 -4.55
N ARG A 185 17.99 -10.95 -5.57
CA ARG A 185 19.25 -11.69 -5.55
C ARG A 185 20.15 -11.06 -6.59
N ASP A 186 21.37 -10.78 -6.19
CA ASP A 186 22.45 -10.37 -7.07
C ASP A 186 22.91 -11.58 -7.91
#